data_AF-A0A2E6W0S9-F1
#
_entry.id   AF-A0A2E6W0S9-F1
#
_cell.length_a   1.000
_cell.length_b   1.000
_cell.length_c   1.000
_cell.angle_alpha   90.00
_cell.angle_beta   90.00
_cell.angle_gamma   90.00
#
_symmetry.space_group_name_H-M   'P 1'
#
loop_
_entity.id
_entity.type
_entity.pdbx_description
1 polymer ?
#
loop_
_entity_poly.entity_id
_entity_poly.type
_entity_poly.pdbx_seq_one_letter_code
_entity_poly.pdbx_strand_id
1 'polypeptide(L)'
;MWTTEAIRNAIRIHGTTEIRGEHVRDSFESLNVDAKRLAILGLEGFTYPVKITCENHEGPGLVALQQWDAHNKKWNMVTDFYEPMREIVGPLIAEDSAKFAKENNITPRNCN
;
A
#
# COMPACT_ATOMS: atom_id res chain seq x y z
N MET A 1 7.00 -5.89 6.59
CA MET A 1 6.52 -6.70 5.45
C MET A 1 6.70 -5.97 4.13
N TRP A 2 5.94 -4.92 3.82
CA TRP A 2 5.85 -4.38 2.45
C TRP A 2 7.19 -4.01 1.82
N THR A 3 8.08 -3.31 2.55
CA THR A 3 9.45 -3.01 2.08
C THR A 3 10.27 -4.25 1.75
N THR A 4 10.10 -5.34 2.50
CA THR A 4 10.77 -6.63 2.23
C THR A 4 10.23 -7.29 0.96
N GLU A 5 8.92 -7.21 0.71
CA GLU A 5 8.31 -7.70 -0.53
C GLU A 5 8.73 -6.85 -1.74
N ALA A 6 8.75 -5.52 -1.59
CA ALA A 6 9.23 -4.59 -2.61
C ALA A 6 10.72 -4.81 -2.93
N ILE A 7 11.59 -4.98 -1.93
CA ILE A 7 13.02 -5.30 -2.15
C ILE A 7 13.19 -6.66 -2.83
N ARG A 8 12.41 -7.70 -2.45
CA ARG A 8 12.44 -8.99 -3.17
C ARG A 8 11.99 -8.83 -4.62
N ASN A 9 10.96 -8.02 -4.87
CA ASN A 9 10.51 -7.70 -6.21
C ASN A 9 11.58 -6.94 -7.01
N ALA A 10 12.33 -6.03 -6.36
CA ALA A 10 13.44 -5.28 -6.95
C ALA A 10 14.58 -6.18 -7.42
N ILE A 11 14.99 -7.13 -6.58
CA ILE A 11 15.99 -8.14 -6.95
C ILE A 11 15.53 -8.93 -8.19
N ARG A 12 14.23 -9.24 -8.27
CA ARG A 12 13.64 -9.99 -9.40
C ARG A 12 13.53 -9.17 -10.68
N ILE A 13 13.07 -7.92 -10.64
CA ILE A 13 12.80 -7.12 -11.85
C ILE A 13 14.05 -6.41 -12.39
N HIS A 14 15.02 -6.07 -11.54
CA HIS A 14 16.31 -5.47 -11.95
C HIS A 14 17.45 -6.50 -12.04
N GLY A 15 17.23 -7.75 -11.61
CA GLY A 15 18.22 -8.84 -11.73
C GLY A 15 19.50 -8.65 -10.89
N THR A 16 19.45 -7.84 -9.83
CA THR A 16 20.63 -7.49 -9.01
C THR A 16 20.31 -7.48 -7.52
N THR A 17 21.29 -7.86 -6.68
CA THR A 17 21.24 -7.68 -5.22
C THR A 17 21.78 -6.32 -4.77
N GLU A 18 22.38 -5.53 -5.66
CA GLU A 18 22.80 -4.14 -5.40
C GLU A 18 21.61 -3.19 -5.55
N ILE A 19 20.72 -3.22 -4.56
CA ILE A 19 19.48 -2.45 -4.58
C ILE A 19 19.70 -0.97 -4.25
N ARG A 20 19.12 -0.10 -5.07
CA ARG A 20 19.13 1.37 -4.95
C ARG A 20 17.70 1.90 -4.76
N GLY A 21 17.55 3.18 -4.42
CA GLY A 21 16.24 3.77 -4.11
C GLY A 21 15.26 3.71 -5.27
N GLU A 22 15.75 3.95 -6.49
CA GLU A 22 15.02 3.83 -7.75
C GLU A 22 14.49 2.40 -7.98
N HIS A 23 15.31 1.37 -7.71
CA HIS A 23 14.87 -0.02 -7.82
C HIS A 23 13.75 -0.36 -6.82
N VAL A 24 13.82 0.19 -5.60
CA VAL A 24 12.78 0.01 -4.58
C VAL A 24 11.49 0.74 -4.96
N ARG A 25 11.58 1.96 -5.52
CA ARG A 25 10.42 2.70 -6.05
C ARG A 25 9.70 1.89 -7.13
N ASP A 26 10.41 1.50 -8.19
CA ASP A 26 9.83 0.78 -9.35
C ASP A 26 9.18 -0.55 -8.92
N SER A 27 9.70 -1.12 -7.82
CA SER A 27 9.21 -2.38 -7.24
C SER A 27 8.06 -2.21 -6.25
N PHE A 28 7.92 -1.04 -5.63
CA PHE A 28 6.69 -0.64 -4.94
C PHE A 28 5.60 -0.33 -5.96
N GLU A 29 5.90 0.45 -7.00
CA GLU A 29 4.93 0.82 -8.06
C GLU A 29 4.51 -0.35 -8.96
N SER A 30 5.08 -1.55 -8.73
CA SER A 30 4.66 -2.83 -9.32
C SER A 30 4.36 -3.91 -8.26
N LEU A 31 4.21 -3.53 -6.99
CA LEU A 31 3.99 -4.47 -5.89
C LEU A 31 2.60 -5.09 -5.97
N ASN A 32 2.56 -6.43 -5.97
CA ASN A 32 1.34 -7.22 -5.89
C ASN A 32 1.52 -8.36 -4.88
N VAL A 33 0.92 -8.19 -3.69
CA VAL A 33 0.92 -9.19 -2.62
C VAL A 33 -0.51 -9.72 -2.47
N ASP A 34 -0.79 -10.82 -3.15
CA ASP A 34 -2.08 -11.51 -3.11
C ASP A 34 -2.28 -12.35 -1.83
N ALA A 35 -3.48 -12.91 -1.65
CA ALA A 35 -3.79 -13.76 -0.49
C ALA A 35 -2.86 -14.99 -0.39
N LYS A 36 -2.45 -15.57 -1.53
CA LYS A 36 -1.50 -16.70 -1.56
C LYS A 36 -0.11 -16.28 -1.07
N ARG A 37 0.32 -15.08 -1.44
CA ARG A 37 1.58 -14.47 -1.02
C ARG A 37 1.57 -14.16 0.48
N LEU A 38 0.44 -13.71 1.04
CA LEU A 38 0.23 -13.54 2.48
C LEU A 38 0.25 -14.88 3.25
N ALA A 39 -0.40 -15.93 2.73
CA ALA A 39 -0.37 -17.25 3.35
C ALA A 39 1.05 -17.83 3.41
N ILE A 40 1.85 -17.71 2.34
CA ILE A 40 3.27 -18.10 2.32
C ILE A 40 4.11 -17.31 3.34
N LEU A 41 3.69 -16.09 3.69
CA LEU A 41 4.35 -15.25 4.71
C LEU A 41 3.90 -15.56 6.15
N GLY A 42 2.90 -16.43 6.35
CA GLY A 42 2.27 -16.66 7.65
C GLY A 42 1.39 -15.50 8.12
N LEU A 43 0.82 -14.73 7.18
CA LEU A 43 0.05 -13.50 7.42
C LEU A 43 -1.39 -13.57 6.88
N GLU A 44 -1.90 -14.79 6.69
CA GLU A 44 -3.32 -15.02 6.38
C GLU A 44 -4.20 -14.49 7.53
N GLY A 45 -5.27 -13.76 7.18
CA GLY A 45 -6.17 -13.11 8.15
C GLY A 45 -5.58 -11.93 8.94
N PHE A 46 -4.26 -11.71 8.92
CA PHE A 46 -3.61 -10.59 9.60
C PHE A 46 -3.83 -9.25 8.86
N THR A 47 -3.97 -9.29 7.53
CA THR A 47 -4.17 -8.12 6.67
C THR A 47 -4.86 -8.52 5.37
N TYR A 48 -5.08 -7.55 4.49
CA TYR A 48 -5.69 -7.73 3.17
C TYR A 48 -4.64 -7.78 2.04
N PRO A 49 -4.98 -8.34 0.86
CA PRO A 49 -4.14 -8.27 -0.33
C PRO A 49 -3.83 -6.82 -0.72
N VAL A 50 -2.57 -6.53 -1.07
CA VAL A 50 -2.12 -5.18 -1.43
C VAL A 50 -1.57 -5.16 -2.84
N LYS A 51 -2.09 -4.23 -3.65
CA LYS A 51 -1.55 -3.88 -4.96
C LYS A 51 -1.27 -2.38 -4.98
N ILE A 52 -0.05 -2.00 -5.34
CA ILE A 52 0.42 -0.61 -5.46
C ILE A 52 0.72 -0.33 -6.94
N THR A 53 0.52 0.90 -7.39
CA THR A 53 0.84 1.37 -8.76
C THR A 53 1.55 2.73 -8.70
N CYS A 54 2.09 3.20 -9.83
CA CYS A 54 2.62 4.58 -9.96
C CYS A 54 1.57 5.65 -9.62
N GLU A 55 0.29 5.41 -9.92
CA GLU A 55 -0.82 6.33 -9.64
C GLU A 55 -1.33 6.22 -8.20
N ASN A 56 -1.17 5.06 -7.56
CA ASN A 56 -1.71 4.76 -6.24
C ASN A 56 -0.64 4.14 -5.33
N HIS A 57 0.01 5.01 -4.54
CA HIS A 57 1.02 4.65 -3.56
C HIS A 57 0.45 4.14 -2.22
N GLU A 58 -0.89 4.19 -2.02
CA GLU A 58 -1.59 3.65 -0.84
C GLU A 58 -1.99 2.17 -1.05
N GLY A 59 -2.47 1.85 -2.25
CA GLY A 59 -3.14 0.59 -2.55
C GLY A 59 -4.64 0.65 -2.23
N PRO A 60 -5.26 -0.44 -1.74
CA PRO A 60 -6.71 -0.46 -1.53
C PRO A 60 -7.16 0.29 -0.28
N GLY A 61 -6.26 0.67 0.64
CA GLY A 61 -6.56 1.57 1.76
C GLY A 61 -7.61 1.07 2.75
N LEU A 62 -7.86 -0.24 2.81
CA LEU A 62 -8.92 -0.80 3.65
C LEU A 62 -8.62 -0.62 5.13
N VAL A 63 -9.68 -0.45 5.91
CA VAL A 63 -9.63 -0.32 7.38
C VAL A 63 -10.65 -1.24 8.03
N ALA A 64 -10.45 -1.56 9.30
CA ALA A 64 -11.38 -2.36 10.11
C ALA A 64 -11.38 -1.85 11.55
N LEU A 65 -12.51 -2.00 12.25
CA LEU A 65 -12.62 -1.62 13.66
C LEU A 65 -12.30 -2.80 14.58
N GLN A 66 -11.51 -2.50 15.61
CA GLN A 66 -11.31 -3.35 16.77
C GLN A 66 -11.86 -2.66 18.02
N GLN A 67 -12.52 -3.42 18.89
CA GLN A 67 -13.02 -2.94 20.17
C GLN A 67 -12.28 -3.60 21.33
N TRP A 68 -11.87 -2.79 22.30
CA TRP A 68 -11.24 -3.26 23.53
C TRP A 68 -12.29 -3.83 24.50
N ASP A 69 -12.13 -5.08 24.85
CA ASP A 69 -12.87 -5.78 25.89
C ASP A 69 -12.04 -5.73 27.18
N ALA A 70 -12.38 -4.81 28.06
CA ALA A 70 -11.67 -4.59 29.32
C ALA A 70 -11.84 -5.74 30.33
N HIS A 71 -12.93 -6.51 30.24
CA HIS A 71 -13.18 -7.66 31.11
C HIS A 71 -12.23 -8.81 30.76
N ASN A 72 -12.20 -9.19 29.48
CA ASN A 72 -11.36 -10.28 28.98
C ASN A 72 -9.94 -9.81 28.59
N LYS A 73 -9.63 -8.52 28.74
CA LYS A 73 -8.35 -7.87 28.45
C LYS A 73 -7.82 -8.16 27.04
N LYS A 74 -8.70 -8.08 26.04
CA LYS A 74 -8.38 -8.38 24.63
C LYS A 74 -9.02 -7.39 23.67
N TRP A 75 -8.43 -7.27 22.49
CA TRP A 75 -9.09 -6.66 21.33
C TRP A 75 -9.92 -7.71 20.59
N ASN A 76 -11.09 -7.31 20.09
CA ASN A 76 -11.90 -8.11 19.18
C ASN A 76 -12.14 -7.31 17.89
N MET A 77 -12.02 -7.95 16.73
CA MET A 77 -12.54 -7.39 15.48
C MET A 77 -14.07 -7.28 15.58
N VAL A 78 -14.62 -6.11 15.23
CA VAL A 78 -16.08 -5.86 15.24
C VAL A 78 -16.63 -5.51 13.85
N THR A 79 -15.76 -5.39 12.86
CA THR A 79 -16.11 -5.30 11.44
C THR A 79 -15.15 -6.17 10.62
N ASP A 80 -15.56 -6.53 9.41
CA ASP A 80 -14.61 -6.90 8.35
C ASP A 80 -13.79 -5.67 7.91
N PHE A 81 -12.86 -5.87 6.97
CA PHE A 81 -12.21 -4.76 6.27
C PHE A 81 -13.19 -4.10 5.29
N TYR A 82 -13.24 -2.77 5.31
CA TYR A 82 -14.11 -1.96 4.44
C TYR A 82 -13.32 -0.81 3.78
N GLU A 83 -13.86 -0.30 2.68
CA GLU A 83 -13.22 0.76 1.88
C GLU A 83 -13.40 2.16 2.50
N PRO A 84 -12.41 3.06 2.32
CA PRO A 84 -12.60 4.48 2.57
C PRO A 84 -13.58 5.07 1.55
N MET A 85 -14.16 6.24 1.84
CA MET A 85 -15.09 6.94 0.94
C MET A 85 -14.34 7.55 -0.28
N ARG A 86 -13.85 6.71 -1.21
CA ARG A 86 -12.98 7.11 -2.32
C ARG A 86 -13.59 8.18 -3.24
N GLU A 87 -14.90 8.19 -3.42
CA GLU A 87 -15.61 9.23 -4.17
C GLU A 87 -15.51 10.62 -3.53
N ILE A 88 -15.28 10.69 -2.21
CA ILE A 88 -15.11 11.94 -1.46
C ILE A 88 -13.62 12.29 -1.32
N VAL A 89 -12.78 11.34 -0.90
CA VAL A 89 -11.36 11.62 -0.60
C VAL A 89 -10.46 11.62 -1.84
N GLY A 90 -10.82 10.89 -2.89
CA GLY A 90 -10.05 10.82 -4.14
C GLY A 90 -9.88 12.17 -4.84
N PRO A 91 -10.96 12.95 -5.05
CA PRO A 91 -10.87 14.31 -5.59
C PRO A 91 -9.97 15.23 -4.76
N LEU A 92 -10.04 15.14 -3.42
CA LEU A 92 -9.23 15.95 -2.51
C LEU A 92 -7.74 15.59 -2.62
N ILE A 93 -7.41 14.30 -2.67
CA ILE A 93 -6.03 13.81 -2.88
C ILE A 93 -5.49 14.33 -4.23
N ALA A 94 -6.30 14.31 -5.28
CA ALA A 94 -5.90 14.81 -6.60
C ALA A 94 -5.66 16.33 -6.61
N GLU A 95 -6.55 17.10 -5.96
CA GLU A 95 -6.43 18.55 -5.82
C GLU A 95 -5.17 18.95 -5.04
N ASP A 96 -4.97 18.38 -3.84
CA ASP A 96 -3.82 18.69 -2.99
C ASP A 96 -2.50 18.23 -3.64
N SER A 97 -2.48 17.09 -4.33
CA SER A 97 -1.30 16.61 -5.06
C SER A 97 -0.93 17.54 -6.22
N ALA A 98 -1.92 18.00 -7.00
CA ALA A 98 -1.71 18.95 -8.10
C ALA A 98 -1.27 20.33 -7.59
N LYS A 99 -1.83 20.79 -6.48
CA LYS A 99 -1.44 22.04 -5.81
C LYS A 99 -0.01 21.97 -5.29
N PHE A 100 0.35 20.91 -4.56
CA PHE A 100 1.71 20.70 -4.08
C PHE A 100 2.73 20.65 -5.22
N ALA A 101 2.39 19.95 -6.32
CA ALA A 101 3.25 19.89 -7.50
C ALA A 101 3.48 21.27 -8.12
N LYS A 102 2.42 22.09 -8.25
CA LYS A 102 2.51 23.47 -8.74
C LYS A 102 3.35 24.37 -7.82
N GLU A 103 3.14 24.30 -6.50
CA GLU A 103 3.86 25.12 -5.51
C GLU A 103 5.36 24.81 -5.48
N ASN A 104 5.74 23.54 -5.75
CA ASN A 104 7.12 23.06 -5.70
C ASN A 104 7.80 22.93 -7.08
N ASN A 105 7.16 23.42 -8.16
CA ASN A 105 7.64 23.32 -9.54
C ASN A 105 7.93 21.87 -10.00
N ILE A 106 7.12 20.91 -9.53
CA ILE A 106 7.22 19.49 -9.88
C ILE A 106 6.33 19.22 -11.10
N THR A 107 6.91 18.64 -12.15
CA THR A 107 6.13 18.05 -13.25
C THR A 107 5.64 16.66 -12.84
N PRO A 108 4.31 16.39 -12.79
CA PRO A 108 3.80 15.06 -12.52
C PRO A 108 4.34 14.02 -13.51
N ARG A 109 4.61 12.81 -13.03
CA ARG A 109 5.05 11.69 -13.87
C ARG A 109 3.89 11.18 -14.71
N ASN A 110 4.20 10.70 -15.91
CA ASN A 110 3.30 9.82 -16.64
C ASN A 110 3.42 8.40 -16.08
N CYS A 111 2.29 7.76 -15.78
CA CYS A 111 2.20 6.44 -15.16
C CYS A 111 1.70 5.33 -16.12
N ASN A 112 1.60 5.63 -17.42
CA ASN A 112 1.27 4.67 -18.50
C ASN A 112 2.15 3.40 -18.52
#